data_AF-A0A9N8VJU8-F1
#
_entry.id   AF-A0A9N8VJU8-F1
#
_cell.length_a   1.000
_cell.length_b   1.000
_cell.length_c   1.000
_cell.angle_alpha   90.00
_cell.angle_beta   90.00
_cell.angle_gamma   90.00
#
_symmetry.space_group_name_H-M   'P 1'
#
loop_
_entity.id
_entity.type
_entity.pdbx_description
1 polymer ?
#
loop_
_entity_poly.entity_id
_entity_poly.type
_entity_poly.pdbx_seq_one_letter_code
_entity_poly.pdbx_strand_id
1 'polypeptide(L)'
;MTTTKGSDLLSHVKKLVDDATNDFSEVENIIDTLTAQPLSVTAAKLGPVERARLYALYAHYFNSLSSLYLELHGEEDLEELKLQVNRVQECSDKITNTVNPPQPKLTVDREAASRFIKHNLPKDRSKQGRGSNRFDDDAERKEQNEKELDQISPQHIIFDKDNRDGEEGSGSRSRKRKKRHNRK
;
A
#
# COMPACT_ATOMS: atom_id res chain seq x y z
N MET A 1 -42.17 -15.12 -40.27
CA MET A 1 -42.25 -14.84 -38.82
C MET A 1 -40.82 -14.58 -38.31
N THR A 2 -40.32 -13.35 -38.37
CA THR A 2 -38.94 -12.99 -37.94
C THR A 2 -38.85 -11.59 -37.29
N THR A 3 -39.98 -10.91 -37.06
CA THR A 3 -40.01 -9.50 -36.60
C THR A 3 -39.75 -9.31 -35.11
N THR A 4 -39.87 -10.36 -34.29
CA THR A 4 -39.76 -10.28 -32.81
C THR A 4 -38.36 -9.97 -32.31
N LYS A 5 -37.29 -10.51 -32.94
CA LYS A 5 -35.91 -10.17 -32.51
C LYS A 5 -35.55 -8.71 -32.76
N GLY A 6 -36.07 -8.10 -33.83
CA GLY A 6 -35.82 -6.70 -34.16
C GLY A 6 -36.53 -5.74 -33.19
N SER A 7 -37.76 -6.05 -32.78
CA SER A 7 -38.48 -5.25 -31.78
C SER A 7 -37.82 -5.30 -30.40
N ASP A 8 -37.30 -6.46 -30.00
CA ASP A 8 -36.66 -6.64 -28.70
C ASP A 8 -35.36 -5.83 -28.60
N LEU A 9 -34.53 -5.83 -29.66
CA LEU A 9 -33.31 -5.02 -29.73
C LEU A 9 -33.59 -3.52 -29.70
N LEU A 10 -34.58 -3.05 -30.46
CA LEU A 10 -34.98 -1.64 -30.45
C LEU A 10 -35.50 -1.21 -29.07
N SER A 11 -36.24 -2.08 -28.39
CA SER A 11 -36.70 -1.82 -27.03
C SER A 11 -35.55 -1.72 -26.02
N HIS A 12 -34.51 -2.54 -26.21
CA HIS A 12 -33.33 -2.52 -25.35
C HIS A 12 -32.48 -1.27 -25.57
N VAL A 13 -32.22 -0.90 -26.83
CA VAL A 13 -31.50 0.33 -27.17
C VAL A 13 -32.24 1.56 -26.64
N LYS A 14 -33.58 1.59 -26.79
CA LYS A 14 -34.37 2.70 -26.26
C LYS A 14 -34.23 2.83 -24.74
N LYS A 15 -34.34 1.71 -24.01
CA LYS A 15 -34.14 1.72 -22.56
C LYS A 15 -32.75 2.22 -22.18
N LEU A 16 -31.70 1.74 -22.85
CA LEU A 16 -30.33 2.18 -22.60
C LEU A 16 -30.15 3.69 -22.80
N VAL A 17 -30.76 4.26 -23.85
CA VAL A 17 -30.74 5.71 -24.11
C VAL A 17 -31.52 6.47 -23.04
N ASP A 18 -32.70 5.99 -22.65
CA ASP A 18 -33.52 6.60 -21.61
C ASP A 18 -32.77 6.59 -20.26
N ASP A 19 -32.15 5.46 -19.90
CA ASP A 19 -31.35 5.29 -18.68
C ASP A 19 -30.13 6.23 -18.69
N ALA A 20 -29.35 6.24 -19.78
CA ALA A 20 -28.20 7.14 -19.92
C ALA A 20 -28.59 8.61 -19.83
N THR A 21 -29.72 9.00 -20.41
CA THR A 21 -30.23 10.38 -20.34
C THR A 21 -30.58 10.78 -18.90
N ASN A 22 -31.15 9.86 -18.12
CA ASN A 22 -31.41 10.09 -16.71
C ASN A 22 -30.10 10.23 -15.91
N ASP A 23 -29.13 9.34 -16.15
CA ASP A 23 -27.82 9.40 -15.50
C ASP A 23 -27.08 10.73 -15.80
N PHE A 24 -27.10 11.18 -17.06
CA PHE A 24 -26.54 12.49 -17.43
C PHE A 24 -27.23 13.64 -16.71
N SER A 25 -28.54 13.59 -16.55
CA SER A 25 -29.31 14.60 -15.82
C SER A 25 -28.91 14.65 -14.33
N GLU A 26 -28.67 13.49 -13.71
CA GLU A 26 -28.17 13.42 -12.33
C GLU A 26 -26.76 14.00 -12.20
N VAL A 27 -25.89 13.68 -13.15
CA VAL A 27 -24.52 14.21 -13.20
C VAL A 27 -24.52 15.74 -13.38
N GLU A 28 -25.35 16.28 -14.27
CA GLU A 28 -25.50 17.74 -14.46
C GLU A 28 -25.89 18.45 -13.15
N ASN A 29 -26.86 17.92 -12.41
CA ASN A 29 -27.26 18.48 -11.11
C ASN A 29 -26.10 18.52 -10.09
N ILE A 30 -25.24 17.49 -10.11
CA ILE A 30 -24.05 17.44 -9.25
C ILE A 30 -23.01 18.48 -9.70
N ILE A 31 -22.78 18.62 -11.02
CA ILE A 31 -21.85 19.63 -11.57
C ILE A 31 -22.32 21.02 -11.21
N ASP A 32 -23.61 21.32 -11.37
CA ASP A 32 -24.18 22.64 -11.06
C ASP A 32 -23.95 23.01 -9.60
N THR A 33 -24.13 22.04 -8.70
CA THR A 33 -23.86 22.21 -7.27
C THR A 33 -22.37 22.46 -7.00
N LEU A 34 -21.49 21.70 -7.65
CA LEU A 34 -20.03 21.83 -7.49
C LEU A 34 -19.49 23.14 -8.07
N THR A 35 -20.10 23.65 -9.14
CA THR A 35 -19.68 24.86 -9.87
C THR A 35 -20.43 26.13 -9.44
N ALA A 36 -21.40 26.02 -8.52
CA ALA A 36 -22.13 27.14 -7.93
C ALA A 36 -21.22 28.22 -7.31
N GLN A 37 -19.98 27.88 -6.98
CA GLN A 37 -18.94 28.82 -6.56
C GLN A 37 -17.64 28.54 -7.33
N PRO A 38 -16.83 29.57 -7.60
CA PRO A 38 -15.53 29.37 -8.24
C PRO A 38 -14.66 28.43 -7.41
N LEU A 39 -14.03 27.45 -8.08
CA LEU A 39 -13.18 26.45 -7.43
C LEU A 39 -12.08 27.08 -6.56
N SER A 40 -11.54 28.23 -6.97
CA SER A 40 -10.54 28.98 -6.20
C SER A 40 -11.06 29.46 -4.84
N VAL A 41 -12.33 29.86 -4.75
CA VAL A 41 -12.97 30.32 -3.51
C VAL A 41 -13.20 29.15 -2.56
N THR A 42 -13.62 28.01 -3.08
CA THR A 42 -13.81 26.78 -2.29
C THR A 42 -12.46 26.23 -1.81
N ALA A 43 -11.47 26.17 -2.70
CA ALA A 43 -10.12 25.70 -2.38
C ALA A 43 -9.41 26.58 -1.36
N ALA A 44 -9.64 27.89 -1.37
CA ALA A 44 -9.04 28.82 -0.41
C ALA A 44 -9.49 28.57 1.05
N LYS A 45 -10.68 27.99 1.25
CA LYS A 45 -11.23 27.67 2.59
C LYS A 45 -10.69 26.36 3.16
N LEU A 46 -10.02 25.55 2.35
CA LEU A 46 -9.56 24.21 2.70
C LEU A 46 -8.10 24.20 3.16
N GLY A 47 -7.78 23.24 4.04
CA GLY A 47 -6.41 22.91 4.39
C GLY A 47 -5.61 22.39 3.19
N PRO A 48 -4.26 22.33 3.27
CA PRO A 48 -3.43 21.95 2.14
C PRO A 48 -3.74 20.56 1.56
N VAL A 49 -4.03 19.58 2.44
CA VAL A 49 -4.32 18.20 2.04
C VAL A 49 -5.70 18.09 1.41
N GLU A 50 -6.71 18.69 2.04
CA GLU A 50 -8.10 18.70 1.54
C GLU A 50 -8.17 19.42 0.19
N ARG A 51 -7.43 20.52 0.04
CA ARG A 51 -7.30 21.24 -1.23
C ARG A 51 -6.66 20.38 -2.32
N ALA A 52 -5.60 19.63 -2.00
CA ALA A 52 -4.97 18.73 -2.96
C ALA A 52 -5.94 17.61 -3.41
N ARG A 53 -6.70 17.02 -2.47
CA ARG A 53 -7.74 16.03 -2.77
C ARG A 53 -8.83 16.61 -3.67
N LEU A 54 -9.28 17.84 -3.40
CA LEU A 54 -10.26 18.53 -4.23
C LEU A 54 -9.78 18.66 -5.68
N TYR A 55 -8.55 19.13 -5.89
CA TYR A 55 -8.00 19.25 -7.25
C TYR A 55 -7.80 17.90 -7.94
N ALA A 56 -7.35 16.88 -7.22
CA ALA A 56 -7.22 15.53 -7.77
C ALA A 56 -8.58 14.96 -8.20
N LEU A 57 -9.64 15.17 -7.40
CA LEU A 57 -11.00 14.77 -7.71
C LEU A 57 -11.52 15.45 -8.98
N TYR A 58 -11.32 16.77 -9.10
CA TYR A 58 -11.70 17.52 -10.30
C TYR A 58 -10.97 17.00 -11.55
N ALA A 59 -9.66 16.77 -11.46
CA ALA A 59 -8.88 16.24 -12.57
C ALA A 59 -9.35 14.83 -12.99
N HIS A 60 -9.64 13.96 -12.03
CA HIS A 60 -10.23 12.65 -12.30
C HIS A 60 -11.57 12.78 -13.03
N TYR A 61 -12.45 13.63 -12.52
CA TYR A 61 -13.78 13.86 -13.09
C TYR A 61 -13.72 14.35 -14.54
N PHE A 62 -12.88 15.34 -14.84
CA PHE A 62 -12.71 15.82 -16.21
C PHE A 62 -12.16 14.74 -17.14
N ASN A 63 -11.17 13.96 -16.70
CA ASN A 63 -10.66 12.86 -17.51
C ASN A 63 -11.74 11.80 -17.78
N SER A 64 -12.60 11.48 -16.81
CA SER A 64 -13.72 10.55 -17.00
C SER A 64 -14.75 11.09 -18.01
N LEU A 65 -15.11 12.37 -17.92
CA LEU A 65 -16.01 13.00 -18.90
C LEU A 65 -15.39 13.04 -20.30
N SER A 66 -14.09 13.33 -20.40
CA SER A 66 -13.36 13.28 -21.67
C SER A 66 -13.33 11.86 -22.26
N SER A 67 -13.10 10.84 -21.44
CA SER A 67 -13.19 9.43 -21.88
C SER A 67 -14.56 9.13 -22.46
N LEU A 68 -15.61 9.46 -21.72
CA LEU A 68 -16.99 9.22 -22.13
C LEU A 68 -17.33 9.94 -23.44
N TYR A 69 -16.90 11.20 -23.57
CA TYR A 69 -17.09 11.96 -24.81
C TYR A 69 -16.43 11.27 -26.01
N LEU A 70 -15.17 10.84 -25.86
CA LEU A 70 -14.42 10.18 -26.92
C LEU A 70 -15.03 8.82 -27.29
N GLU A 71 -15.44 8.04 -26.29
CA GLU A 71 -16.15 6.76 -26.47
C GLU A 71 -17.47 6.94 -27.24
N LEU A 72 -18.26 7.98 -26.90
CA LEU A 72 -19.51 8.29 -27.61
C LEU A 72 -19.28 8.71 -29.06
N HIS A 73 -18.13 9.32 -29.36
CA HIS A 73 -17.73 9.68 -30.71
C HIS A 73 -17.07 8.52 -31.49
N GLY A 74 -16.91 7.35 -30.86
CA GLY A 74 -16.29 6.17 -31.47
C GLY A 74 -14.78 6.30 -31.65
N GLU A 75 -14.13 7.20 -30.91
CA GLU A 75 -12.68 7.37 -30.90
C GLU A 75 -12.10 6.53 -29.76
N GLU A 76 -11.64 5.32 -30.10
CA GLU A 76 -10.99 4.42 -29.14
C GLU A 76 -9.47 4.69 -29.08
N ASP A 77 -8.91 4.64 -27.88
CA ASP A 77 -7.46 4.64 -27.60
C ASP A 77 -6.66 5.93 -27.87
N LEU A 78 -7.11 7.05 -27.28
CA LEU A 78 -6.22 8.20 -27.11
C LEU A 78 -5.17 7.91 -26.03
N GLU A 79 -3.96 7.56 -26.46
CA GLU A 79 -2.78 7.40 -25.60
C GLU A 79 -2.56 8.62 -24.68
N GLU A 80 -2.91 9.81 -25.15
CA GLU A 80 -2.90 11.03 -24.35
C GLU A 80 -3.88 10.97 -23.17
N LEU A 81 -5.09 10.45 -23.36
CA LEU A 81 -6.06 10.29 -22.28
C LEU A 81 -5.58 9.26 -21.24
N LYS A 82 -5.02 8.13 -21.69
CA LYS A 82 -4.41 7.13 -20.80
C LYS A 82 -3.30 7.76 -19.95
N LEU A 83 -2.46 8.60 -20.56
CA LEU A 83 -1.44 9.35 -19.84
C LEU A 83 -2.04 10.28 -18.78
N GLN A 84 -3.13 11.00 -19.11
CA GLN A 84 -3.80 11.87 -18.12
C GLN A 84 -4.41 11.09 -16.96
N VAL A 85 -5.03 9.94 -17.23
CA VAL A 85 -5.57 9.05 -16.18
C VAL A 85 -4.46 8.57 -15.26
N ASN A 86 -3.35 8.08 -15.82
CA ASN A 86 -2.17 7.66 -15.04
C ASN A 86 -1.61 8.81 -14.20
N ARG A 87 -1.53 10.02 -14.77
CA ARG A 87 -1.05 11.20 -14.06
C ARG A 87 -1.92 11.56 -12.86
N VAL A 88 -3.25 11.45 -12.98
CA VAL A 88 -4.18 11.68 -11.87
C VAL A 88 -4.03 10.61 -10.79
N GLN A 89 -3.82 9.35 -11.17
CA GLN A 89 -3.55 8.27 -10.23
C GLN A 89 -2.26 8.55 -9.44
N GLU A 90 -1.17 8.90 -10.12
CA GLU A 90 0.09 9.26 -9.47
C GLU A 90 -0.06 10.46 -8.51
N CYS A 91 -0.85 11.47 -8.90
CA CYS A 91 -1.15 12.60 -8.03
C CYS A 91 -1.91 12.17 -6.78
N SER A 92 -2.89 11.29 -6.93
CA SER A 92 -3.65 10.72 -5.81
C SER A 92 -2.75 9.92 -4.88
N ASP A 93 -1.85 9.11 -5.44
CA ASP A 93 -0.86 8.34 -4.69
C ASP A 93 0.14 9.24 -3.96
N LYS A 94 0.57 10.35 -4.55
CA LYS A 94 1.41 11.34 -3.87
C LYS A 94 0.67 11.95 -2.68
N ILE A 95 -0.61 12.28 -2.83
CA ILE A 95 -1.43 12.81 -1.73
C ILE A 95 -1.57 11.77 -0.61
N THR A 96 -1.90 10.51 -0.94
CA THR A 96 -2.04 9.45 0.07
C THR A 96 -0.72 9.18 0.79
N ASN A 97 0.40 9.13 0.07
CA ASN A 97 1.73 8.97 0.65
C ASN A 97 2.16 10.16 1.52
N THR A 98 1.70 11.38 1.24
CA THR A 98 1.98 12.52 2.15
C THR A 98 1.20 12.44 3.45
N VAL A 99 -0.02 11.91 3.42
CA VAL A 99 -0.88 11.76 4.61
C VAL A 99 -0.47 10.53 5.42
N ASN A 100 -0.17 9.44 4.73
CA ASN A 100 0.24 8.16 5.29
C ASN A 100 1.59 7.76 4.65
N PRO A 101 2.70 8.31 5.15
CA PRO A 101 4.01 8.01 4.59
C PRO A 101 4.28 6.51 4.65
N PRO A 102 4.73 5.88 3.54
CA PRO A 102 5.14 4.50 3.58
C PRO A 102 6.26 4.37 4.61
N GLN A 103 6.09 3.43 5.54
CA GLN A 103 7.09 3.19 6.57
C GLN A 103 8.41 2.84 5.87
N PRO A 104 9.52 3.53 6.19
CA PRO A 104 10.80 3.20 5.60
C PRO A 104 11.10 1.74 5.91
N LYS A 105 11.50 0.97 4.90
CA LYS A 105 12.02 -0.37 5.11
C LYS A 105 13.28 -0.20 5.96
N LEU A 106 13.19 -0.50 7.26
CA LEU A 106 14.33 -0.56 8.19
C LEU A 106 15.26 -1.76 7.90
N THR A 107 15.30 -2.21 6.65
CA THR A 107 16.21 -3.25 6.19
C THR A 107 17.51 -2.57 5.82
N VAL A 108 18.51 -2.70 6.70
CA VAL A 108 19.88 -2.31 6.38
C VAL A 108 20.36 -3.17 5.22
N ASP A 109 20.76 -2.54 4.12
CA ASP A 109 21.49 -3.21 3.04
C ASP A 109 22.83 -3.69 3.61
N ARG A 110 22.90 -4.98 3.91
CA ARG A 110 24.08 -5.63 4.50
C ARG A 110 25.29 -5.55 3.57
N GLU A 111 25.07 -5.56 2.25
CA GLU A 111 26.14 -5.51 1.27
C GLU A 111 26.74 -4.10 1.23
N ALA A 112 25.90 -3.07 1.14
CA ALA A 112 26.33 -1.68 1.22
C ALA A 112 27.02 -1.38 2.57
N ALA A 113 26.43 -1.81 3.68
CA ALA A 113 27.02 -1.66 5.01
C ALA A 113 28.39 -2.34 5.12
N SER A 114 28.54 -3.54 4.55
CA SER A 114 29.82 -4.26 4.49
C SER A 114 30.88 -3.50 3.69
N ARG A 115 30.49 -2.85 2.58
CA ARG A 115 31.40 -2.01 1.79
C ARG A 115 31.87 -0.80 2.59
N PHE A 116 30.96 -0.12 3.30
CA PHE A 116 31.32 0.99 4.19
C PHE A 116 32.27 0.55 5.32
N ILE A 117 32.01 -0.60 5.94
CA ILE A 117 32.88 -1.14 7.01
C ILE A 117 34.27 -1.48 6.47
N LYS A 118 34.35 -2.18 5.33
CA LYS A 118 35.63 -2.60 4.71
C LYS A 118 36.47 -1.41 4.25
N HIS A 119 35.84 -0.35 3.72
CA HIS A 119 36.55 0.83 3.24
C HIS A 119 37.08 1.71 4.39
N ASN A 120 36.36 1.78 5.51
CA ASN A 120 36.74 2.59 6.67
C ASN A 120 37.64 1.84 7.69
N LEU A 121 37.92 0.55 7.47
CA LEU A 121 38.90 -0.18 8.29
C LEU A 121 40.32 0.05 7.72
N PRO A 122 41.29 0.52 8.54
CA PRO A 122 42.69 0.62 8.13
C PRO A 122 43.23 -0.76 7.72
N LYS A 123 43.84 -0.84 6.53
CA LYS A 123 44.35 -2.10 5.93
C LYS A 123 45.41 -2.84 6.78
N ASP A 124 45.98 -2.18 7.78
CA ASP A 124 47.04 -2.72 8.65
C ASP A 124 46.59 -3.68 9.77
N ARG A 125 45.28 -3.96 9.91
CA ARG A 125 44.78 -4.93 10.91
C ARG A 125 44.42 -6.31 10.35
N SER A 126 44.86 -6.64 9.13
CA SER A 126 44.55 -7.94 8.49
C SER A 126 45.59 -9.05 8.72
N LYS A 127 46.70 -8.77 9.42
CA LYS A 127 47.77 -9.76 9.71
C LYS A 127 47.90 -10.21 11.16
N GLN A 128 46.91 -9.95 12.02
CA GLN A 128 46.86 -10.57 13.35
C GLN A 128 45.47 -11.15 13.57
N GLY A 129 45.44 -12.49 13.59
CA GLY A 129 44.27 -13.30 13.36
C GLY A 129 43.10 -13.07 14.31
N ARG A 130 41.90 -13.29 13.76
CA ARG A 130 40.75 -13.89 14.42
C ARG A 130 39.72 -14.26 13.34
N GLY A 131 39.23 -15.49 13.41
CA GLY A 131 38.63 -16.25 12.32
C GLY A 131 37.43 -15.62 11.62
N SER A 132 37.42 -15.77 10.30
CA SER A 132 36.42 -15.32 9.34
C SER A 132 35.31 -16.36 9.11
N ASN A 133 34.77 -16.99 10.16
CA ASN A 133 33.77 -18.07 9.99
C ASN A 133 32.56 -17.94 10.94
N ARG A 134 32.20 -16.74 11.43
CA ARG A 134 31.09 -16.61 12.41
C ARG A 134 29.75 -16.17 11.83
N PHE A 135 29.63 -15.99 10.52
CA PHE A 135 28.38 -15.49 9.91
C PHE A 135 27.81 -16.38 8.80
N ASP A 136 28.50 -17.46 8.42
CA ASP A 136 28.01 -18.41 7.41
C ASP A 136 27.30 -19.63 8.05
N ASP A 137 27.57 -19.93 9.33
CA ASP A 137 27.03 -21.12 10.02
C ASP A 137 25.53 -21.03 10.41
N ASP A 138 24.94 -19.82 10.43
CA ASP A 138 23.53 -19.64 10.82
C ASP A 138 22.53 -19.92 9.67
N ALA A 139 23.00 -20.00 8.42
CA ALA A 139 22.17 -20.30 7.26
C ALA A 139 21.95 -21.81 7.09
N GLU A 140 23.01 -22.62 7.24
CA GLU A 140 22.92 -24.08 7.12
C GLU A 140 22.13 -24.74 8.26
N ARG A 141 22.12 -24.14 9.46
CA ARG A 141 21.38 -24.68 10.62
C ARG A 141 19.86 -24.52 10.51
N LYS A 142 19.36 -23.60 9.67
CA LYS A 142 17.93 -23.47 9.39
C LYS A 142 17.45 -24.45 8.32
N GLU A 143 18.27 -24.69 7.30
CA GLU A 143 17.94 -25.64 6.23
C GLU A 143 17.90 -27.10 6.72
N GLN A 144 18.66 -27.45 7.76
CA GLN A 144 18.63 -28.79 8.36
C GLN A 144 17.42 -29.00 9.30
N ASN A 145 16.99 -27.95 10.01
CA ASN A 145 15.82 -28.02 10.91
C ASN A 145 14.49 -28.09 10.14
N GLU A 146 14.41 -27.49 8.94
CA GLU A 146 13.21 -27.53 8.09
C GLU A 146 13.04 -28.89 7.39
N LYS A 147 14.14 -29.60 7.09
CA LYS A 147 14.10 -30.95 6.48
C LYS A 147 13.76 -32.08 7.46
N GLU A 148 13.92 -31.86 8.77
CA GLU A 148 13.63 -32.84 9.82
C GLU A 148 12.16 -32.79 10.32
N LEU A 149 11.44 -31.69 10.05
CA LEU A 149 10.03 -31.51 10.42
C LEU A 149 9.04 -32.15 9.44
N ASP A 150 9.47 -32.48 8.21
CA ASP A 150 8.60 -33.07 7.18
C ASP A 150 8.53 -34.60 7.21
N GLN A 151 9.20 -35.28 8.15
CA GLN A 151 9.20 -36.75 8.26
C GLN A 151 8.38 -37.33 9.43
N ILE A 152 7.67 -36.51 10.19
CA ILE A 152 6.82 -37.00 11.28
C ILE A 152 5.35 -36.98 10.83
N SER A 153 4.87 -38.15 10.39
CA SER A 153 3.46 -38.41 10.08
C SER A 153 2.59 -38.34 11.36
N PRO A 154 1.31 -37.92 11.28
CA PRO A 154 0.57 -37.37 12.41
C PRO A 154 -0.25 -38.42 13.15
N GLN A 155 0.12 -38.79 14.38
CA GLN A 155 -0.80 -39.52 15.28
C GLN A 155 -0.69 -39.07 16.74
N HIS A 156 -1.86 -38.63 17.24
CA HIS A 156 -2.26 -38.48 18.64
C HIS A 156 -1.60 -37.40 19.52
N ILE A 157 -2.20 -36.21 19.53
CA ILE A 157 -2.25 -35.37 20.74
C ILE A 157 -3.67 -35.46 21.28
N ILE A 158 -3.83 -36.22 22.36
CA ILE A 158 -5.04 -36.21 23.19
C ILE A 158 -5.07 -34.87 23.92
N PHE A 159 -6.13 -34.11 23.69
CA PHE A 159 -6.54 -32.99 24.53
C PHE A 159 -7.10 -33.56 25.83
N ASP A 160 -6.50 -33.21 26.97
CA ASP A 160 -7.24 -33.17 28.22
C ASP A 160 -7.24 -31.75 28.78
N LYS A 161 -8.46 -31.34 29.10
CA LYS A 161 -8.93 -30.02 29.45
C LYS A 161 -9.12 -30.00 30.97
N ASP A 162 -9.13 -28.79 31.51
CA ASP A 162 -9.64 -28.41 32.83
C ASP A 162 -8.72 -28.68 34.04
N ASN A 163 -8.22 -27.60 34.67
CA ASN A 163 -8.85 -27.15 35.92
C ASN A 163 -8.42 -25.73 36.34
N ARG A 164 -9.38 -25.04 36.94
CA ARG A 164 -9.28 -23.71 37.54
C ARG A 164 -8.69 -23.74 38.96
N ASP A 165 -8.36 -22.54 39.41
CA ASP A 165 -8.34 -22.04 40.80
C ASP A 165 -7.05 -22.21 41.63
N GLY A 166 -6.62 -21.11 42.25
CA GLY A 166 -6.01 -21.13 43.59
C GLY A 166 -4.54 -20.72 43.72
N GLU A 167 -4.34 -19.48 44.19
CA GLU A 167 -3.39 -19.03 45.23
C GLU A 167 -1.85 -19.13 45.13
N GLU A 168 -1.26 -17.97 45.48
CA GLU A 168 -0.02 -17.70 46.23
C GLU A 168 1.37 -18.10 45.71
N GLY A 169 2.32 -17.15 45.79
CA GLY A 169 3.73 -17.46 46.03
C GLY A 169 4.80 -16.72 45.22
N SER A 170 5.26 -15.58 45.75
CA SER A 170 6.66 -15.08 45.82
C SER A 170 7.66 -15.27 44.65
N GLY A 171 8.33 -14.18 44.22
CA GLY A 171 9.52 -14.32 43.37
C GLY A 171 10.25 -13.05 42.89
N SER A 172 10.54 -12.10 43.78
CA SER A 172 11.36 -10.91 43.48
C SER A 172 12.81 -11.27 43.06
N ARG A 173 13.30 -10.83 41.88
CA ARG A 173 14.75 -10.55 41.67
C ARG A 173 15.01 -9.38 40.72
N SER A 174 15.20 -8.22 41.34
CA SER A 174 15.77 -6.98 40.80
C SER A 174 17.25 -7.16 40.44
N ARG A 175 17.69 -6.77 39.23
CA ARG A 175 19.12 -6.68 38.86
C ARG A 175 19.59 -5.23 38.81
N LYS A 176 20.29 -4.84 39.87
CA LYS A 176 20.94 -3.55 40.13
C LYS A 176 22.15 -3.34 39.22
N ARG A 177 22.13 -2.32 38.34
CA ARG A 177 23.28 -1.87 37.54
C ARG A 177 24.19 -0.97 38.41
N LYS A 178 25.43 -1.40 38.66
CA LYS A 178 26.48 -0.57 39.30
C LYS A 178 27.16 0.31 38.24
N LYS A 179 26.95 1.62 38.36
CA LYS A 179 27.68 2.70 37.65
C LYS A 179 28.98 2.96 38.42
N ARG A 180 30.16 2.74 37.81
CA ARG A 180 31.43 3.22 38.38
C ARG A 180 31.75 4.58 37.75
N HIS A 181 31.68 5.61 38.56
CA HIS A 181 32.29 6.91 38.31
C HIS A 181 33.80 6.78 38.53
N ASN A 182 34.60 7.34 37.61
CA ASN A 182 36.03 7.52 37.78
C ASN A 182 36.28 9.02 38.03
N ARG A 183 37.00 9.35 39.10
CA ARG A 183 37.36 10.73 39.45
C ARG A 183 38.72 10.73 40.14
N LYS A 184 39.75 11.13 39.39
CA LYS A 184 40.84 12.06 39.72
C LYS A 184 42.02 11.79 38.79
#